data_AF-A0A4Q2J3F4-F1
#
_entry.id   AF-A0A4Q2J3F4-F1
#
_cell.length_a   1.000
_cell.length_b   1.000
_cell.length_c   1.000
_cell.angle_alpha   90.00
_cell.angle_beta   90.00
_cell.angle_gamma   90.00
#
_symmetry.space_group_name_H-M   'P 1'
#
loop_
_entity.id
_entity.type
_entity.pdbx_description
1 polymer ?
#
loop_
_entity_poly.entity_id
_entity_poly.type
_entity_poly.pdbx_seq_one_letter_code
_entity_poly.pdbx_strand_id
1 'polypeptide(L)'
;MRTVSIVDMRSPAKESALPPQVLALKAVLDRRGIELVYFATGAEACQYLVEQIPLGAQIMNGSSETIKSIGFDAVLNSGRYDFLRPAIVAMNNTPERLKLRQLSTTADYIVGGVNAISLTGEILCVDGGGNRVASYAYGGGKVFLVAGVNKITPNLQAAFERMRNRAGVEECRHLGRKTPCAETGVCSTYECHAPERQCGKVLIIENEKIDGRMTLVLIGETLGY
;
A
#
# COMPACT_ATOMS: atom_id res chain seq x y z
N MET A 1 17.53 2.63 -36.00
CA MET A 1 17.58 1.60 -34.95
C MET A 1 18.30 2.22 -33.75
N ARG A 2 17.57 2.85 -32.82
CA ARG A 2 18.16 3.44 -31.62
C ARG A 2 18.22 2.35 -30.57
N THR A 3 19.44 1.92 -30.25
CA THR A 3 19.76 1.09 -29.09
C THR A 3 19.23 1.79 -27.84
N VAL A 4 18.17 1.25 -27.26
CA VAL A 4 17.75 1.59 -25.90
C VAL A 4 18.86 1.05 -25.00
N SER A 5 19.63 1.97 -24.41
CA SER A 5 20.58 1.63 -23.35
C SER A 5 19.82 0.86 -22.28
N ILE A 6 20.31 -0.32 -21.93
CA ILE A 6 19.88 -1.05 -20.74
C ILE A 6 20.21 -0.10 -19.58
N VAL A 7 19.20 0.62 -19.09
CA VAL A 7 19.30 1.31 -17.81
C VAL A 7 19.46 0.18 -16.80
N ASP A 8 20.56 0.17 -16.06
CA ASP A 8 20.87 -0.88 -15.07
C ASP A 8 19.63 -1.16 -14.22
N MET A 9 19.04 -2.35 -14.42
CA MET A 9 17.94 -2.84 -13.59
C MET A 9 18.44 -2.90 -12.16
N ARG A 10 17.93 -2.04 -11.30
CA ARG A 10 18.23 -2.13 -9.87
C ARG A 10 17.44 -3.30 -9.29
N SER A 11 18.13 -4.41 -9.15
CA SER A 11 17.60 -5.61 -8.49
C SER A 11 17.34 -5.32 -7.00
N PRO A 12 16.36 -5.99 -6.38
CA PRO A 12 16.18 -5.96 -4.93
C PRO A 12 17.51 -6.26 -4.19
N ALA A 13 17.66 -5.71 -2.99
CA ALA A 13 18.83 -6.01 -2.19
C ALA A 13 18.98 -7.52 -1.98
N LYS A 14 20.20 -8.04 -2.15
CA LYS A 14 20.52 -9.44 -1.84
C LYS A 14 20.30 -9.69 -0.36
N GLU A 15 19.94 -10.92 0.01
CA GLU A 15 19.66 -11.30 1.40
C GLU A 15 20.79 -10.94 2.37
N SER A 16 22.06 -11.10 1.93
CA SER A 16 23.25 -10.75 2.73
C SER A 16 23.40 -9.26 3.04
N ALA A 17 22.65 -8.40 2.35
CA ALA A 17 22.65 -6.95 2.53
C ALA A 17 21.39 -6.43 3.26
N LEU A 18 20.46 -7.33 3.64
CA LEU A 18 19.24 -6.93 4.35
C LEU A 18 19.54 -6.61 5.82
N PRO A 19 18.92 -5.55 6.37
CA PRO A 19 18.93 -5.33 7.81
C PRO A 19 18.38 -6.56 8.57
N PRO A 20 18.89 -6.93 9.77
CA PRO A 20 18.49 -8.16 10.47
C PRO A 20 16.98 -8.31 10.66
N GLN A 21 16.28 -7.22 11.00
CA GLN A 21 14.81 -7.23 11.15
C GLN A 21 14.08 -7.51 9.82
N VAL A 22 14.63 -7.05 8.70
CA VAL A 22 14.05 -7.24 7.36
C VAL A 22 14.28 -8.67 6.90
N LEU A 23 15.47 -9.23 7.16
CA LEU A 23 15.77 -10.63 6.87
C LEU A 23 14.86 -11.58 7.65
N ALA A 24 14.66 -11.32 8.95
CA ALA A 24 13.75 -12.10 9.77
C ALA A 24 12.29 -12.01 9.27
N LEU A 25 11.83 -10.80 8.94
CA LEU A 25 10.49 -10.58 8.39
C LEU A 25 10.31 -11.30 7.05
N LYS A 26 11.30 -11.25 6.17
CA LYS A 26 11.30 -11.94 4.87
C LYS A 26 11.06 -13.44 5.05
N ALA A 27 11.82 -14.09 5.93
CA ALA A 27 11.68 -15.53 6.19
C ALA A 27 10.29 -15.90 6.75
N VAL A 28 9.64 -15.00 7.49
CA VAL A 28 8.27 -15.21 7.99
C VAL A 28 7.24 -15.04 6.88
N LEU A 29 7.37 -14.02 6.04
CA LEU A 29 6.44 -13.74 4.93
C LEU A 29 6.54 -14.76 3.80
N ASP A 30 7.74 -15.26 3.51
CA ASP A 30 7.95 -16.31 2.50
C ASP A 30 7.14 -17.58 2.85
N ARG A 31 7.03 -17.94 4.15
CA ARG A 31 6.17 -19.05 4.63
C ARG A 31 4.67 -18.76 4.56
N ARG A 32 4.29 -17.50 4.38
CA ARG A 32 2.91 -17.01 4.24
C ARG A 32 2.55 -16.71 2.78
N GLY A 33 3.40 -17.09 1.83
CA GLY A 33 3.18 -16.87 0.39
C GLY A 33 3.26 -15.40 -0.05
N ILE A 34 3.84 -14.54 0.78
CA ILE A 34 3.98 -13.10 0.49
C ILE A 34 5.45 -12.82 0.22
N GLU A 35 5.76 -12.40 -1.01
CA GLU A 35 7.13 -12.04 -1.38
C GLU A 35 7.53 -10.71 -0.69
N LEU A 36 8.72 -10.65 -0.08
CA LEU A 36 9.32 -9.39 0.37
C LEU A 36 10.51 -9.03 -0.52
N VAL A 37 10.46 -7.83 -1.11
CA VAL A 37 11.59 -7.16 -1.75
C VAL A 37 11.98 -5.91 -0.98
N TYR A 38 13.27 -5.63 -0.87
CA TYR A 38 13.79 -4.49 -0.12
C TYR A 38 14.63 -3.56 -1.00
N PHE A 39 14.41 -2.26 -0.82
CA PHE A 39 15.19 -1.19 -1.42
C PHE A 39 15.67 -0.21 -0.36
N ALA A 40 16.85 0.37 -0.55
CA ALA A 40 17.37 1.35 0.40
C ALA A 40 16.57 2.67 0.31
N THR A 41 16.14 3.04 -0.90
CA THR A 41 15.47 4.32 -1.17
C THR A 41 14.16 4.17 -1.93
N GLY A 42 13.28 5.17 -1.79
CA GLY A 42 12.01 5.24 -2.49
C GLY A 42 12.16 5.34 -4.01
N ALA A 43 13.21 6.01 -4.49
CA ALA A 43 13.51 6.11 -5.92
C ALA A 43 13.77 4.74 -6.55
N GLU A 44 14.52 3.88 -5.86
CA GLU A 44 14.78 2.49 -6.30
C GLU A 44 13.50 1.66 -6.33
N ALA A 45 12.69 1.76 -5.29
CA ALA A 45 11.40 1.08 -5.24
C ALA A 45 10.44 1.56 -6.34
N CYS A 46 10.43 2.87 -6.64
CA CYS A 46 9.63 3.42 -7.74
C CYS A 46 10.09 2.85 -9.09
N GLN A 47 11.40 2.81 -9.35
CA GLN A 47 11.95 2.22 -10.56
C GLN A 47 11.56 0.73 -10.69
N TYR A 48 11.70 -0.04 -9.61
CA TYR A 48 11.28 -1.44 -9.59
C TYR A 48 9.80 -1.61 -9.97
N LEU A 49 8.90 -0.79 -9.40
CA LEU A 49 7.48 -0.84 -9.77
C LEU A 49 7.25 -0.53 -11.26
N VAL A 50 7.99 0.45 -11.83
CA VAL A 50 7.90 0.78 -13.26
C VAL A 50 8.32 -0.39 -14.16
N GLU A 51 9.31 -1.16 -13.72
CA GLU A 51 9.86 -2.31 -14.43
C GLU A 51 8.96 -3.55 -14.32
N GLN A 52 8.37 -3.79 -13.14
CA GLN A 52 7.50 -4.95 -12.91
C GLN A 52 6.13 -4.82 -13.57
N ILE A 53 5.64 -3.59 -13.75
CA ILE A 53 4.30 -3.35 -14.30
C ILE A 53 4.40 -3.11 -15.81
N PRO A 54 3.79 -3.97 -16.65
CA PRO A 54 3.85 -3.83 -18.10
C PRO A 54 3.30 -2.49 -18.59
N LEU A 55 3.89 -1.97 -19.67
CA LEU A 55 3.37 -0.79 -20.36
C LEU A 55 1.92 -1.04 -20.80
N GLY A 56 1.03 -0.07 -20.55
CA GLY A 56 -0.39 -0.16 -20.89
C GLY A 56 -1.22 -1.05 -19.97
N ALA A 57 -0.64 -1.66 -18.92
CA ALA A 57 -1.40 -2.46 -17.96
C ALA A 57 -2.46 -1.63 -17.23
N GLN A 58 -3.58 -2.28 -16.88
CA GLN A 58 -4.61 -1.68 -16.06
C GLN A 58 -4.15 -1.59 -14.61
N ILE A 59 -4.22 -0.40 -14.03
CA ILE A 59 -3.69 -0.13 -12.70
C ILE A 59 -4.64 0.72 -11.85
N MET A 60 -4.72 0.38 -10.56
CA MET A 60 -5.40 1.19 -9.57
C MET A 60 -4.47 1.45 -8.37
N ASN A 61 -4.49 2.68 -7.87
CA ASN A 61 -3.80 3.04 -6.64
C ASN A 61 -4.78 3.29 -5.48
N GLY A 62 -4.35 2.90 -4.28
CA GLY A 62 -5.17 3.03 -3.08
C GLY A 62 -5.23 4.42 -2.43
N SER A 63 -4.69 5.46 -3.06
CA SER A 63 -4.34 6.76 -2.43
C SER A 63 -3.45 6.59 -1.20
N SER A 64 -2.13 6.57 -1.41
CA SER A 64 -1.16 6.33 -0.35
C SER A 64 -0.09 7.40 -0.37
N GLU A 65 0.11 8.09 0.77
CA GLU A 65 1.20 9.07 0.91
C GLU A 65 2.58 8.44 0.70
N THR A 66 2.75 7.14 0.99
CA THR A 66 3.99 6.42 0.66
C THR A 66 4.21 6.35 -0.85
N ILE A 67 3.17 6.03 -1.64
CA ILE A 67 3.27 5.94 -3.12
C ILE A 67 3.59 7.31 -3.72
N LYS A 68 2.95 8.35 -3.19
CA LYS A 68 3.22 9.73 -3.56
C LYS A 68 4.66 10.15 -3.23
N SER A 69 5.14 9.80 -2.03
CA SER A 69 6.49 10.15 -1.55
C SER A 69 7.60 9.54 -2.40
N ILE A 70 7.39 8.35 -2.96
CA ILE A 70 8.37 7.72 -3.86
C ILE A 70 8.29 8.22 -5.30
N GLY A 71 7.38 9.15 -5.61
CA GLY A 71 7.20 9.71 -6.96
C GLY A 71 6.36 8.86 -7.92
N PHE A 72 5.81 7.72 -7.46
CA PHE A 72 5.09 6.80 -8.35
C PHE A 72 3.74 7.36 -8.84
N ASP A 73 3.13 8.30 -8.11
CA ASP A 73 1.95 9.03 -8.58
C ASP A 73 2.22 9.81 -9.88
N ALA A 74 3.42 10.35 -10.08
CA ALA A 74 3.78 11.03 -11.33
C ALA A 74 3.85 10.04 -12.50
N VAL A 75 4.34 8.82 -12.24
CA VAL A 75 4.39 7.73 -13.24
C VAL A 75 2.97 7.31 -13.64
N LEU A 76 2.07 7.14 -12.66
CA LEU A 76 0.67 6.80 -12.93
C LEU A 76 -0.03 7.84 -13.82
N ASN A 77 0.32 9.12 -13.66
CA ASN A 77 -0.25 10.21 -14.45
C ASN A 77 0.51 10.51 -15.76
N SER A 78 1.57 9.77 -16.09
CA SER A 78 2.38 10.04 -17.28
C SER A 78 1.76 9.48 -18.57
N GLY A 79 0.62 8.78 -18.49
CA GLY A 79 0.01 8.05 -19.61
C GLY A 79 0.67 6.69 -19.91
N ARG A 80 1.55 6.19 -19.04
CA ARG A 80 2.22 4.88 -19.20
C ARG A 80 1.27 3.68 -19.03
N TYR A 81 0.22 3.84 -18.22
CA TYR A 81 -0.68 2.78 -17.80
C TYR A 81 -2.14 3.17 -18.06
N ASP A 82 -3.02 2.17 -18.14
CA ASP A 82 -4.47 2.40 -18.01
C ASP A 82 -4.80 2.65 -16.53
N PHE A 83 -4.52 3.86 -16.07
CA PHE A 83 -4.74 4.27 -14.69
C PHE A 83 -6.22 4.60 -14.49
N LEU A 84 -6.91 3.81 -13.66
CA LEU A 84 -8.38 3.87 -13.54
C LEU A 84 -8.92 5.05 -12.72
N ARG A 85 -8.08 5.67 -11.87
CA ARG A 85 -8.54 6.67 -10.91
C ARG A 85 -9.06 7.97 -11.54
N PRO A 86 -8.44 8.56 -12.56
CA PRO A 86 -8.93 9.81 -13.18
C PRO A 86 -10.37 9.69 -13.69
N ALA A 87 -10.73 8.56 -14.31
CA ALA A 87 -12.09 8.32 -14.80
C ALA A 87 -13.12 8.27 -13.66
N ILE A 88 -12.77 7.67 -12.51
CA ILE A 88 -13.61 7.65 -11.31
C ILE A 88 -13.83 9.07 -10.77
N VAL A 89 -12.76 9.87 -10.70
CA VAL A 89 -12.79 11.24 -10.14
C VAL A 89 -13.61 12.17 -11.04
N ALA A 90 -13.49 12.04 -12.36
CA ALA A 90 -14.23 12.85 -13.33
C ALA A 90 -15.72 12.50 -13.40
N MET A 91 -16.14 11.34 -12.86
CA MET A 91 -17.53 10.88 -12.95
C MET A 91 -18.45 11.59 -11.95
N ASN A 92 -19.31 12.46 -12.46
CA ASN A 92 -20.29 13.21 -11.64
C ASN A 92 -21.53 12.38 -11.28
N ASN A 93 -21.92 11.42 -12.13
CA ASN A 93 -23.04 10.53 -11.86
C ASN A 93 -22.69 9.55 -10.73
N THR A 94 -23.38 9.65 -9.60
CA THR A 94 -23.05 8.86 -8.40
C THR A 94 -23.19 7.34 -8.60
N PRO A 95 -24.30 6.81 -9.16
CA PRO A 95 -24.41 5.39 -9.50
C PRO A 95 -23.31 4.88 -10.43
N GLU A 96 -22.97 5.62 -11.49
CA GLU A 96 -21.93 5.23 -12.44
C GLU A 96 -20.54 5.29 -11.81
N ARG A 97 -20.25 6.34 -11.03
CA ARG A 97 -19.00 6.44 -10.27
C ARG A 97 -18.84 5.25 -9.31
N LEU A 98 -19.91 4.80 -8.67
CA LEU A 98 -19.85 3.64 -7.80
C LEU A 98 -19.51 2.36 -8.58
N LYS A 99 -20.09 2.16 -9.76
CA LYS A 99 -19.74 1.03 -10.64
C LYS A 99 -18.27 1.06 -11.04
N LEU A 100 -17.76 2.23 -11.46
CA LEU A 100 -16.34 2.40 -11.79
C LEU A 100 -15.43 2.09 -10.58
N ARG A 101 -15.82 2.54 -9.37
CA ARG A 101 -15.08 2.21 -8.14
C ARG A 101 -15.03 0.71 -7.88
N GLN A 102 -16.16 0.01 -8.05
CA GLN A 102 -16.23 -1.44 -7.87
C GLN A 102 -15.34 -2.17 -8.88
N LEU A 103 -15.45 -1.81 -10.17
CA LEU A 103 -14.62 -2.36 -11.24
C LEU A 103 -13.13 -2.10 -11.00
N SER A 104 -12.76 -0.91 -10.51
CA SER A 104 -11.36 -0.62 -10.20
C SER A 104 -10.76 -1.49 -9.11
N THR A 105 -11.59 -2.17 -8.31
CA THR A 105 -11.07 -3.10 -7.31
C THR A 105 -10.49 -4.37 -7.93
N THR A 106 -10.78 -4.63 -9.21
CA THR A 106 -10.34 -5.81 -9.97
C THR A 106 -9.30 -5.49 -11.04
N ALA A 107 -8.56 -4.38 -10.91
CA ALA A 107 -7.50 -4.04 -11.84
C ALA A 107 -6.39 -5.11 -11.87
N ASP A 108 -5.73 -5.26 -13.01
CA ASP A 108 -4.61 -6.20 -13.21
C ASP A 108 -3.49 -5.96 -12.19
N TYR A 109 -3.21 -4.69 -11.90
CA TYR A 109 -2.20 -4.28 -10.93
C TYR A 109 -2.79 -3.33 -9.88
N ILE A 110 -2.51 -3.64 -8.62
CA ILE A 110 -2.86 -2.79 -7.48
C ILE A 110 -1.59 -2.35 -6.80
N VAL A 111 -1.38 -1.04 -6.68
CA VAL A 111 -0.25 -0.47 -5.94
C VAL A 111 -0.80 0.31 -4.75
N GLY A 112 -0.34 -0.06 -3.56
CA GLY A 112 -1.03 0.28 -2.33
C GLY A 112 -0.10 0.43 -1.14
N GLY A 113 -0.42 1.33 -0.20
CA GLY A 113 0.28 1.37 1.09
C GLY A 113 -0.21 0.29 2.05
N VAL A 114 0.40 0.20 3.23
CA VAL A 114 -0.11 -0.55 4.39
C VAL A 114 -0.07 0.32 5.65
N ASN A 115 -0.79 -0.06 6.69
CA ASN A 115 -0.84 0.69 7.95
C ASN A 115 0.20 0.19 8.96
N ALA A 116 0.46 -1.12 8.99
CA ALA A 116 1.51 -1.73 9.79
C ALA A 116 1.88 -3.12 9.26
N ILE A 117 3.09 -3.57 9.57
CA ILE A 117 3.60 -4.91 9.27
C ILE A 117 4.14 -5.47 10.58
N SER A 118 3.64 -6.62 10.99
CA SER A 118 4.11 -7.30 12.20
C SER A 118 5.33 -8.17 11.88
N LEU A 119 6.32 -8.20 12.77
CA LEU A 119 7.42 -9.17 12.71
C LEU A 119 6.92 -10.62 12.87
N THR A 120 5.71 -10.83 13.40
CA THR A 120 5.04 -12.15 13.41
C THR A 120 4.46 -12.54 12.04
N GLY A 121 4.43 -11.62 11.06
CA GLY A 121 4.12 -11.88 9.65
C GLY A 121 2.77 -11.36 9.15
N GLU A 122 1.95 -10.75 10.01
CA GLU A 122 0.68 -10.15 9.62
C GLU A 122 0.88 -8.75 9.01
N ILE A 123 0.15 -8.46 7.92
CA ILE A 123 0.08 -7.12 7.35
C ILE A 123 -1.29 -6.52 7.67
N LEU A 124 -1.29 -5.36 8.33
CA LEU A 124 -2.50 -4.66 8.76
C LEU A 124 -2.84 -3.52 7.79
N CYS A 125 -4.04 -3.59 7.22
CA CYS A 125 -4.59 -2.61 6.28
C CYS A 125 -5.95 -2.12 6.77
N VAL A 126 -6.15 -0.81 6.79
CA VAL A 126 -7.37 -0.18 7.27
C VAL A 126 -7.87 0.87 6.28
N ASP A 127 -9.17 0.82 6.00
CA ASP A 127 -9.85 1.73 5.08
C ASP A 127 -11.18 2.23 5.65
N GLY A 128 -11.56 3.46 5.30
CA GLY A 128 -12.91 3.96 5.60
C GLY A 128 -13.95 3.30 4.70
N GLY A 129 -13.76 3.46 3.38
CA GLY A 129 -14.67 2.94 2.36
C GLY A 129 -14.57 1.43 2.12
N GLY A 130 -13.37 0.85 2.30
CA GLY A 130 -13.09 -0.57 2.02
C GLY A 130 -12.60 -0.87 0.61
N ASN A 131 -12.49 0.13 -0.24
CA ASN A 131 -12.16 -0.05 -1.65
C ASN A 131 -10.76 -0.63 -1.87
N ARG A 132 -9.77 -0.27 -1.03
CA ARG A 132 -8.39 -0.72 -1.18
C ARG A 132 -8.19 -2.10 -0.56
N VAL A 133 -8.78 -2.37 0.60
CA VAL A 133 -8.78 -3.72 1.20
C VAL A 133 -9.56 -4.74 0.38
N ALA A 134 -10.60 -4.34 -0.38
CA ALA A 134 -11.29 -5.24 -1.31
C ALA A 134 -10.34 -5.76 -2.41
N SER A 135 -9.52 -4.88 -2.97
CA SER A 135 -8.48 -5.24 -3.93
C SER A 135 -7.43 -6.17 -3.33
N TYR A 136 -6.96 -5.86 -2.12
CA TYR A 136 -5.93 -6.68 -1.46
C TYR A 136 -6.44 -8.08 -1.14
N ALA A 137 -7.63 -8.16 -0.53
CA ALA A 137 -8.20 -9.42 -0.06
C ALA A 137 -8.51 -10.39 -1.20
N TYR A 138 -8.95 -9.88 -2.36
CA TYR A 138 -9.33 -10.73 -3.48
C TYR A 138 -9.30 -10.05 -4.84
N GLY A 139 -9.89 -8.86 -4.97
CA GLY A 139 -10.24 -8.31 -6.29
C GLY A 139 -9.05 -8.10 -7.23
N GLY A 140 -7.94 -7.58 -6.72
CA GLY A 140 -6.79 -7.24 -7.54
C GLY A 140 -6.06 -8.44 -8.10
N GLY A 141 -5.52 -8.30 -9.31
CA GLY A 141 -4.61 -9.25 -9.95
C GLY A 141 -3.29 -9.36 -9.17
N LYS A 142 -2.23 -8.67 -9.61
CA LYS A 142 -0.97 -8.53 -8.86
C LYS A 142 -1.07 -7.37 -7.86
N VAL A 143 -0.69 -7.61 -6.60
CA VAL A 143 -0.78 -6.62 -5.52
C VAL A 143 0.63 -6.26 -5.01
N PHE A 144 1.01 -5.01 -5.21
CA PHE A 144 2.21 -4.41 -4.61
C PHE A 144 1.83 -3.60 -3.38
N LEU A 145 2.29 -4.06 -2.22
CA LEU A 145 2.16 -3.38 -0.95
C LEU A 145 3.45 -2.60 -0.66
N VAL A 146 3.39 -1.28 -0.63
CA VAL A 146 4.56 -0.39 -0.52
C VAL A 146 4.62 0.21 0.88
N ALA A 147 5.75 0.06 1.55
CA ALA A 147 5.92 0.49 2.93
C ALA A 147 7.34 0.97 3.23
N GLY A 148 7.46 2.01 4.07
CA GLY A 148 8.72 2.31 4.74
C GLY A 148 8.96 1.39 5.94
N VAL A 149 10.22 1.22 6.35
CA VAL A 149 10.60 0.43 7.54
C VAL A 149 9.96 0.93 8.84
N ASN A 150 9.55 2.21 8.89
CA ASN A 150 8.79 2.80 9.99
C ASN A 150 7.39 2.17 10.21
N LYS A 151 6.97 1.25 9.33
CA LYS A 151 5.72 0.51 9.44
C LYS A 151 5.87 -0.88 10.08
N ILE A 152 7.10 -1.32 10.35
CA ILE A 152 7.38 -2.58 11.04
C ILE A 152 7.08 -2.43 12.53
N THR A 153 6.43 -3.44 13.11
CA THR A 153 6.01 -3.52 14.51
C THR A 153 6.35 -4.89 15.09
N PRO A 154 6.57 -5.02 16.40
CA PRO A 154 7.02 -6.28 16.99
C PRO A 154 5.98 -7.41 16.93
N ASN A 155 4.69 -7.08 16.97
CA ASN A 155 3.59 -8.05 16.95
C ASN A 155 2.28 -7.38 16.46
N LEU A 156 1.23 -8.18 16.25
CA LEU A 156 -0.07 -7.71 15.78
C LEU A 156 -0.73 -6.69 16.73
N GLN A 157 -0.55 -6.82 18.04
CA GLN A 157 -1.08 -5.83 19.00
C GLN A 157 -0.44 -4.45 18.77
N ALA A 158 0.89 -4.39 18.69
CA ALA A 158 1.62 -3.16 18.38
C ALA A 158 1.26 -2.61 16.99
N ALA A 159 0.97 -3.49 16.02
CA ALA A 159 0.46 -3.09 14.71
C ALA A 159 -0.87 -2.33 14.82
N PHE A 160 -1.81 -2.83 15.64
CA PHE A 160 -3.06 -2.13 15.92
C PHE A 160 -2.86 -0.80 16.66
N GLU A 161 -1.95 -0.76 17.64
CA GLU A 161 -1.63 0.46 18.39
C GLU A 161 -1.05 1.55 17.47
N ARG A 162 -0.07 1.18 16.62
CA ARG A 162 0.46 2.05 15.57
C ARG A 162 -0.63 2.50 14.61
N MET A 163 -1.45 1.58 14.13
CA MET A 163 -2.53 1.90 13.19
C MET A 163 -3.49 2.92 13.80
N ARG A 164 -3.89 2.76 15.08
CA ARG A 164 -4.84 3.65 15.74
C ARG A 164 -4.23 5.01 16.07
N ASN A 165 -3.06 5.02 16.70
CA ASN A 165 -2.49 6.23 17.33
C ASN A 165 -1.47 6.96 16.46
N ARG A 166 -1.05 6.35 15.34
CA ARG A 166 -0.20 7.01 14.35
C ARG A 166 -0.94 7.11 13.03
N ALA A 167 -1.19 5.97 12.36
CA ALA A 167 -1.67 6.03 10.98
C ALA A 167 -3.08 6.61 10.84
N GLY A 168 -4.01 6.21 11.72
CA GLY A 168 -5.38 6.68 11.71
C GLY A 168 -5.52 8.14 12.13
N VAL A 169 -4.69 8.60 13.08
CA VAL A 169 -4.63 10.01 13.51
C VAL A 169 -4.15 10.89 12.35
N GLU A 170 -2.99 10.56 11.77
CA GLU A 170 -2.41 11.34 10.68
C GLU A 170 -3.29 11.32 9.43
N GLU A 171 -3.92 10.20 9.10
CA GLU A 171 -4.85 10.13 7.96
C GLU A 171 -6.10 10.98 8.17
N CYS A 172 -6.70 10.95 9.37
CA CYS A 172 -7.87 11.78 9.65
C CYS A 172 -7.49 13.28 9.58
N ARG A 173 -6.30 13.67 10.07
CA ARG A 173 -5.79 15.05 9.94
C ARG A 173 -5.53 15.43 8.49
N HIS A 174 -4.84 14.58 7.75
CA HIS A 174 -4.52 14.78 6.33
C HIS A 174 -5.79 15.01 5.50
N LEU A 175 -6.84 14.21 5.75
CA LEU A 175 -8.13 14.32 5.07
C LEU A 175 -9.06 15.41 5.64
N GLY A 176 -8.64 16.14 6.68
CA GLY A 176 -9.45 17.17 7.33
C GLY A 176 -10.74 16.64 7.97
N ARG A 177 -10.72 15.41 8.49
CA ARG A 177 -11.88 14.75 9.08
C ARG A 177 -12.16 15.25 10.48
N LYS A 178 -13.44 15.45 10.80
CA LYS A 178 -13.92 15.80 12.14
C LYS A 178 -14.07 14.55 12.99
N THR A 179 -12.95 14.07 13.52
CA THR A 179 -12.90 12.89 14.39
C THR A 179 -12.14 13.19 15.69
N PRO A 180 -12.50 12.55 16.82
CA PRO A 180 -11.80 12.78 18.09
C PRO A 180 -10.29 12.55 18.01
N CYS A 181 -9.84 11.59 17.18
CA CYS A 181 -8.42 11.32 17.01
C CYS A 181 -7.68 12.40 16.22
N ALA A 182 -8.33 13.05 15.25
CA ALA A 182 -7.72 14.16 14.53
C ALA A 182 -7.50 15.38 15.45
N GLU A 183 -8.44 15.63 16.35
CA GLU A 183 -8.41 16.74 17.31
C GLU A 183 -7.42 16.48 18.45
N THR A 184 -7.54 15.33 19.14
CA THR A 184 -6.76 15.05 20.35
C THR A 184 -5.38 14.45 20.08
N GLY A 185 -5.16 13.89 18.88
CA GLY A 185 -3.95 13.15 18.54
C GLY A 185 -3.89 11.73 19.11
N VAL A 186 -4.93 11.26 19.81
CA VAL A 186 -5.01 9.94 20.41
C VAL A 186 -6.29 9.24 19.98
N CYS A 187 -6.23 7.94 19.69
CA CYS A 187 -7.41 7.19 19.30
C CYS A 187 -8.25 6.81 20.51
N SER A 188 -9.50 7.31 20.57
CA SER A 188 -10.46 6.94 21.62
C SER A 188 -11.09 5.55 21.43
N THR A 189 -10.71 4.81 20.37
CA THR A 189 -11.11 3.44 19.95
C THR A 189 -12.60 3.08 20.05
N TYR A 190 -13.15 3.04 21.25
CA TYR A 190 -14.51 2.62 21.59
C TYR A 190 -15.53 3.76 21.56
N GLU A 191 -15.10 5.02 21.61
CA GLU A 191 -16.00 6.19 21.60
C GLU A 191 -16.10 6.84 20.21
N CYS A 192 -15.29 6.37 19.25
CA CYS A 192 -15.23 6.97 17.92
C CYS A 192 -16.34 6.41 17.02
N HIS A 193 -17.53 7.01 17.13
CA HIS A 193 -18.70 6.76 16.25
C HIS A 193 -18.96 7.90 15.25
N ALA A 194 -17.98 8.80 15.05
CA ALA A 194 -18.11 9.92 14.12
C ALA A 194 -18.43 9.43 12.70
N PRO A 195 -19.39 10.05 11.99
CA PRO A 195 -19.73 9.69 10.61
C PRO A 195 -18.53 9.75 9.64
N GLU A 196 -17.54 10.59 9.97
CA GLU A 196 -16.33 10.80 9.16
C GLU A 196 -15.16 9.87 9.51
N ARG A 197 -15.38 8.85 10.37
CA ARG A 197 -14.36 7.88 10.77
C ARG A 197 -13.72 7.18 9.57
N GLN A 198 -12.38 7.19 9.52
CA GLN A 198 -11.62 6.52 8.47
C GLN A 198 -11.17 5.10 8.84
N CYS A 199 -11.12 4.74 10.12
CA CYS A 199 -10.79 3.37 10.54
C CYS A 199 -12.04 2.46 10.51
N GLY A 200 -12.65 2.30 9.34
CA GLY A 200 -13.96 1.66 9.16
C GLY A 200 -13.91 0.15 8.97
N LYS A 201 -12.98 -0.33 8.13
CA LYS A 201 -12.79 -1.74 7.80
C LYS A 201 -11.34 -2.12 8.02
N VAL A 202 -11.12 -3.26 8.65
CA VAL A 202 -9.80 -3.79 8.96
C VAL A 202 -9.61 -5.08 8.19
N LEU A 203 -8.50 -5.17 7.46
CA LEU A 203 -8.01 -6.39 6.85
C LEU A 203 -6.68 -6.74 7.51
N ILE A 204 -6.60 -7.97 8.00
CA ILE A 204 -5.34 -8.60 8.42
C ILE A 204 -5.02 -9.62 7.33
N ILE A 205 -3.90 -9.40 6.64
CA ILE A 205 -3.40 -10.36 5.66
C ILE A 205 -2.48 -11.31 6.42
N GLU A 206 -2.96 -12.54 6.61
CA GLU A 206 -2.18 -13.58 7.29
C GLU A 206 -1.42 -14.48 6.32
N ASN A 207 -1.97 -14.71 5.13
CA ASN A 207 -1.42 -15.60 4.11
C ASN A 207 -1.94 -15.21 2.73
N GLU A 208 -1.09 -15.35 1.71
CA GLU A 208 -1.48 -15.35 0.30
C GLU A 208 -1.31 -16.76 -0.26
N LYS A 209 -2.35 -17.29 -0.91
CA LYS A 209 -2.37 -18.66 -1.44
C LYS A 209 -2.03 -18.72 -2.92
N ILE A 210 -2.18 -17.61 -3.62
CA ILE A 210 -1.90 -17.51 -5.05
C ILE A 210 -0.45 -17.12 -5.20
N ASP A 211 0.37 -18.05 -5.68
CA ASP A 211 1.80 -17.83 -5.85
C ASP A 211 2.08 -16.60 -6.73
N GLY A 212 3.05 -15.80 -6.30
CA GLY A 212 3.42 -14.56 -6.97
C GLY A 212 2.35 -13.47 -6.99
N ARG A 213 1.20 -13.60 -6.31
CA ARG A 213 0.15 -12.57 -6.34
C ARG A 213 0.53 -11.31 -5.56
N MET A 214 1.12 -11.46 -4.37
CA MET A 214 1.34 -10.36 -3.44
C MET A 214 2.82 -10.16 -3.16
N THR A 215 3.29 -8.92 -3.35
CA THR A 215 4.67 -8.52 -3.07
C THR A 215 4.68 -7.31 -2.13
N LEU A 216 5.31 -7.45 -0.97
CA LEU A 216 5.66 -6.36 -0.08
C LEU A 216 6.97 -5.70 -0.55
N VAL A 217 6.85 -4.47 -1.05
CA VAL A 217 7.97 -3.59 -1.41
C VAL A 217 8.31 -2.73 -0.20
N LEU A 218 9.33 -3.18 0.54
CA LEU A 218 9.80 -2.51 1.76
C LEU A 218 10.97 -1.56 1.46
N ILE A 219 10.91 -0.36 2.03
CA ILE A 219 11.86 0.72 1.74
C ILE A 219 12.58 1.13 3.03
N GLY A 220 13.90 1.23 2.99
CA GLY A 220 14.75 1.60 4.13
C GLY A 220 14.48 2.99 4.75
N GLU A 221 13.73 3.84 4.06
CA GLU A 221 13.36 5.17 4.50
C GLU A 221 12.11 5.19 5.39
N THR A 222 11.96 6.26 6.17
CA THR A 222 10.71 6.56 6.87
C THR A 222 9.74 7.22 5.90
N LEU A 223 8.68 6.51 5.50
CA LEU A 223 7.74 6.95 4.47
C LEU A 223 6.28 6.83 4.92
N GLY A 224 5.47 7.80 4.51
CA GLY A 224 4.11 7.95 5.01
C GLY A 224 4.08 8.10 6.53
N TYR A 225 2.98 7.69 7.14
CA TYR A 225 2.78 7.77 8.58
C TYR A 225 2.51 6.43 9.24
#